data_AF-A0A1E7FXN5-F1
#
_entry.id   AF-A0A1E7FXN5-F1
#
_cell.length_a   1.000
_cell.length_b   1.000
_cell.length_c   1.000
_cell.angle_alpha   90.00
_cell.angle_beta   90.00
_cell.angle_gamma   90.00
#
_symmetry.space_group_name_H-M   'P 1'
#
loop_
_entity.id
_entity.type
_entity.pdbx_description
1 polymer ?
#
loop_
_entity_poly.entity_id
_entity_poly.type
_entity_poly.pdbx_seq_one_letter_code
_entity_poly.pdbx_strand_id
1 'polypeptide(L)'
;MTKSVSSFGVIFLLNALLVPALLIGFVSAYSPTTSRRTFFTKTLATVTTAAATTTTTAVVVVTTVVTPFDEAHAIDGVISSKYCAYGQGEDCEDLAEGNTYIQELQRKSAANKDVNVRDAENAYYAKNYPGWFETVGKTMIRKESDGSFIIVDDVELAKLKAQNLIGTVQPRTLGGRVVDMTQKPTLVLRE
;
A
#
# COMPACT_ATOMS: atom_id res chain seq x y z
N MET A 1 16.71 46.55 45.02
CA MET A 1 17.26 45.62 44.01
C MET A 1 16.45 45.77 42.73
N THR A 2 16.94 46.60 41.83
CA THR A 2 16.31 47.01 40.57
C THR A 2 16.73 46.04 39.46
N LYS A 3 15.78 45.32 38.87
CA LYS A 3 16.04 44.45 37.71
C LYS A 3 15.81 45.25 36.42
N SER A 4 16.90 45.38 35.68
CA SER A 4 17.04 45.99 34.37
C SER A 4 16.26 45.21 33.31
N VAL A 5 15.41 45.91 32.55
CA VAL A 5 14.67 45.39 31.40
C VAL A 5 15.49 45.77 30.17
N SER A 6 16.13 44.79 29.53
CA SER A 6 16.89 45.02 28.30
C SER A 6 16.01 44.77 27.09
N SER A 7 15.55 45.87 26.50
CA SER A 7 15.01 45.95 25.15
C SER A 7 16.10 45.61 24.13
N PHE A 8 15.94 44.49 23.42
CA PHE A 8 16.70 44.22 22.21
C PHE A 8 15.75 43.91 21.05
N GLY A 9 15.77 44.79 20.05
CA GLY A 9 15.86 44.33 18.67
C GLY A 9 14.58 44.17 17.88
N VAL A 10 13.77 45.22 17.77
CA VAL A 10 12.85 45.43 16.63
C VAL A 10 13.67 45.98 15.46
N ILE A 11 14.43 45.14 14.73
CA ILE A 11 14.97 45.47 13.40
C ILE A 11 15.21 44.16 12.64
N PHE A 12 14.28 43.72 11.79
CA PHE A 12 14.55 43.02 10.53
C PHE A 12 13.25 43.00 9.70
N LEU A 13 12.80 44.22 9.37
CA LEU A 13 11.90 44.48 8.26
C LEU A 13 12.68 44.35 6.95
N LEU A 14 12.00 43.80 5.94
CA LEU A 14 12.29 43.98 4.52
C LEU A 14 13.62 43.41 4.02
N ASN A 15 13.59 42.17 3.52
CA ASN A 15 14.41 41.81 2.37
C ASN A 15 13.63 40.94 1.38
N ALA A 16 13.38 41.53 0.21
CA ALA A 16 13.20 40.91 -1.11
C ALA A 16 12.10 39.84 -1.25
N LEU A 17 10.83 40.21 -1.46
CA LEU A 17 10.25 40.41 -2.81
C LEU A 17 11.25 40.42 -3.97
N LEU A 18 11.03 39.52 -4.94
CA LEU A 18 11.61 39.37 -6.30
C LEU A 18 12.51 38.15 -6.50
N VAL A 19 11.90 37.00 -6.80
CA VAL A 19 12.47 36.05 -7.76
C VAL A 19 11.37 35.71 -8.79
N PRO A 20 11.62 35.97 -10.09
CA PRO A 20 10.61 35.87 -11.13
C PRO A 20 10.38 34.41 -11.57
N ALA A 21 9.17 34.20 -12.05
CA ALA A 21 8.74 33.06 -12.84
C ALA A 21 9.72 32.73 -13.98
N LEU A 22 10.29 31.52 -13.95
CA LEU A 22 10.82 30.83 -15.13
C LEU A 22 11.23 29.42 -14.70
N LEU A 23 10.33 28.45 -14.87
CA LEU A 23 10.70 27.08 -15.23
C LEU A 23 9.51 26.46 -15.96
N ILE A 24 9.53 26.72 -17.26
CA ILE A 24 8.73 26.10 -18.31
C ILE A 24 9.08 24.60 -18.35
N GLY A 25 8.03 23.78 -18.33
CA GLY A 25 7.86 22.67 -19.26
C GLY A 25 8.84 21.51 -19.20
N PHE A 26 8.46 20.46 -18.49
CA PHE A 26 8.50 19.10 -19.03
C PHE A 26 7.16 18.42 -18.77
N VAL A 27 6.24 18.58 -19.72
CA VAL A 27 5.10 17.68 -19.88
C VAL A 27 5.69 16.35 -20.34
N SER A 28 6.02 15.47 -19.39
CA SER A 28 6.25 14.07 -19.71
C SER A 28 4.89 13.45 -19.98
N ALA A 29 4.51 13.42 -21.25
CA ALA A 29 3.42 12.58 -21.74
C ALA A 29 3.87 11.11 -21.63
N TYR A 30 3.89 10.57 -20.41
CA TYR A 30 3.84 9.14 -20.21
C TYR A 30 2.44 8.70 -20.60
N SER A 31 2.30 8.18 -21.82
CA SER A 31 1.14 7.39 -22.19
C SER A 31 1.12 6.16 -21.30
N PRO A 32 0.15 5.97 -20.38
CA PRO A 32 -0.01 4.70 -19.72
C PRO A 32 -0.49 3.72 -20.79
N THR A 33 0.44 2.90 -21.28
CA THR A 33 0.13 1.69 -22.02
C THR A 33 -0.81 0.84 -21.15
N THR A 34 -2.07 0.84 -21.56
CA THR A 34 -3.02 -0.27 -21.44
C THR A 34 -3.23 -0.83 -20.04
N SER A 35 -4.26 -0.29 -19.39
CA SER A 35 -5.21 -1.02 -18.55
C SER A 35 -5.36 -2.50 -18.96
N ARG A 36 -4.74 -3.39 -18.18
CA ARG A 36 -4.98 -4.85 -18.24
C ARG A 36 -6.01 -5.29 -17.20
N ARG A 37 -7.04 -4.47 -16.94
CA ARG A 37 -8.21 -4.85 -16.13
C ARG A 37 -9.47 -4.18 -16.66
N THR A 38 -9.89 -4.58 -17.85
CA THR A 38 -11.28 -4.40 -18.33
C THR A 38 -11.57 -5.31 -19.52
N PHE A 39 -11.09 -6.57 -19.47
CA PHE A 39 -11.32 -7.55 -20.54
C PHE A 39 -12.36 -8.62 -20.20
N PHE A 40 -13.11 -8.49 -19.09
CA PHE A 40 -14.07 -9.53 -18.68
C PHE A 40 -15.48 -9.08 -18.27
N THR A 41 -15.86 -7.81 -18.45
CA THR A 41 -17.20 -7.34 -18.02
C THR A 41 -17.84 -6.31 -18.95
N LYS A 42 -17.66 -6.44 -20.27
CA LYS A 42 -18.49 -5.72 -21.27
C LYS A 42 -18.82 -6.59 -22.48
N THR A 43 -19.43 -7.74 -22.23
CA THR A 43 -20.07 -8.53 -23.29
C THR A 43 -21.38 -9.16 -22.80
N LEU A 44 -22.21 -8.38 -22.11
CA LEU A 44 -23.54 -8.86 -21.71
C LEU A 44 -24.56 -7.74 -21.56
N ALA A 45 -24.71 -6.87 -22.58
CA ALA A 45 -25.89 -6.00 -22.69
C ALA A 45 -25.96 -5.30 -24.06
N THR A 46 -26.05 -6.05 -25.16
CA THR A 46 -26.70 -5.53 -26.39
C THR A 46 -27.22 -6.69 -27.23
N VAL A 47 -28.26 -7.37 -26.72
CA VAL A 47 -29.14 -8.19 -27.56
C VAL A 47 -30.47 -7.45 -27.65
N THR A 48 -30.55 -6.53 -28.60
CA THR A 48 -31.82 -6.06 -29.16
C THR A 48 -31.76 -6.22 -30.67
N THR A 49 -32.46 -7.26 -31.12
CA THR A 49 -33.26 -7.31 -32.35
C THR A 49 -32.64 -6.74 -33.63
N ALA A 50 -32.12 -7.62 -34.47
CA ALA A 50 -32.13 -7.42 -35.92
C ALA A 50 -32.35 -8.77 -36.63
N ALA A 51 -33.47 -8.78 -37.35
CA ALA A 51 -33.94 -9.63 -38.43
C ALA A 51 -33.14 -10.85 -38.90
N ALA A 52 -33.92 -11.91 -39.12
CA ALA A 52 -33.65 -13.09 -39.92
C ALA A 52 -32.82 -12.82 -41.19
N THR A 53 -31.74 -13.59 -41.34
CA THR A 53 -31.35 -14.14 -42.64
C THR A 53 -30.64 -15.47 -42.41
N THR A 54 -31.26 -16.53 -42.93
CA THR A 54 -30.73 -17.89 -42.96
C THR A 54 -29.50 -17.96 -43.83
N THR A 55 -28.35 -18.22 -43.22
CA THR A 55 -27.18 -18.77 -43.94
C THR A 55 -26.55 -19.83 -43.06
N THR A 56 -26.76 -21.08 -43.47
CA THR A 56 -26.08 -22.28 -43.01
C THR A 56 -24.60 -22.17 -43.31
N THR A 57 -23.81 -21.77 -42.32
CA THR A 57 -22.34 -21.89 -42.34
C THR A 57 -21.90 -22.78 -41.20
N ALA A 58 -21.13 -23.80 -41.57
CA ALA A 58 -20.68 -24.91 -40.73
C ALA A 58 -20.02 -24.43 -39.42
N VAL A 59 -20.50 -24.98 -38.31
CA VAL A 59 -19.87 -24.86 -37.00
C VAL A 59 -18.61 -25.72 -37.03
N VAL A 60 -17.44 -25.10 -37.20
CA VAL A 60 -16.15 -25.75 -36.95
C VAL A 60 -16.00 -25.88 -35.44
N VAL A 61 -16.35 -27.05 -34.92
CA VAL A 61 -16.04 -27.46 -33.55
C VAL A 61 -14.53 -27.60 -33.46
N VAL A 62 -13.85 -26.57 -32.94
CA VAL A 62 -12.43 -26.66 -32.57
C VAL A 62 -12.37 -27.46 -31.27
N THR A 63 -12.28 -28.78 -31.41
CA THR A 63 -11.97 -29.70 -30.32
C THR A 63 -10.55 -29.44 -29.88
N THR A 64 -10.34 -28.56 -28.91
CA THR A 64 -9.05 -28.45 -28.23
C THR A 64 -8.78 -29.77 -27.53
N VAL A 65 -7.85 -30.55 -28.09
CA VAL A 65 -7.32 -31.77 -27.45
C VAL A 65 -6.63 -31.32 -26.18
N VAL A 66 -7.32 -31.48 -25.05
CA VAL A 66 -6.71 -31.38 -23.73
C VAL A 66 -5.84 -32.62 -23.59
N THR A 67 -4.55 -32.50 -23.89
CA THR A 67 -3.59 -33.55 -23.54
C THR A 67 -3.54 -33.63 -22.03
N PRO A 68 -3.77 -34.80 -21.41
CA PRO A 68 -3.52 -34.96 -19.98
C PRO A 68 -2.03 -34.66 -19.75
N PHE A 69 -1.75 -33.64 -18.94
CA PHE A 69 -0.43 -33.48 -18.37
C PHE A 69 -0.20 -34.68 -17.46
N ASP A 70 0.78 -35.52 -17.79
CA ASP A 70 1.26 -36.59 -16.93
C ASP A 70 1.83 -35.98 -15.63
N GLU A 71 0.96 -35.85 -14.63
CA GLU A 71 1.26 -35.53 -13.23
C GLU A 71 1.88 -36.76 -12.54
N ALA A 72 3.20 -36.97 -12.66
CA ALA A 72 3.90 -37.89 -11.76
C ALA A 72 5.42 -37.69 -11.72
N HIS A 73 5.92 -36.45 -11.75
CA HIS A 73 7.26 -36.19 -11.23
C HIS A 73 7.12 -35.59 -9.84
N ALA A 74 7.42 -36.44 -8.85
CA ALA A 74 7.45 -36.13 -7.43
C ALA A 74 8.27 -34.84 -7.16
N ILE A 75 7.56 -33.73 -6.97
CA ILE A 75 8.06 -32.54 -6.26
C ILE A 75 7.84 -32.79 -4.75
N ASP A 76 8.22 -33.98 -4.27
CA ASP A 76 8.12 -34.37 -2.86
C ASP A 76 9.31 -33.85 -2.04
N GLY A 77 10.28 -33.20 -2.71
CA GLY A 77 11.47 -32.61 -2.09
C GLY A 77 11.45 -31.10 -1.88
N VAL A 78 10.42 -30.37 -2.36
CA VAL A 78 10.38 -28.88 -2.31
C VAL A 78 9.28 -28.35 -1.38
N ILE A 79 8.35 -29.19 -0.92
CA ILE A 79 7.15 -28.74 -0.18
C ILE A 79 7.09 -29.37 1.24
N SER A 80 8.25 -29.62 1.84
CA SER A 80 8.36 -29.88 3.28
C SER A 80 9.68 -29.37 3.85
N SER A 81 10.25 -28.29 3.28
CA SER A 81 11.25 -27.52 4.05
C SER A 81 10.53 -27.01 5.29
N LYS A 82 10.91 -27.50 6.47
CA LYS A 82 10.21 -27.14 7.70
C LYS A 82 10.35 -25.64 7.90
N TYR A 83 9.39 -25.06 8.60
CA TYR A 83 9.11 -23.63 8.54
C TYR A 83 10.19 -22.80 9.25
N CYS A 84 10.99 -22.03 8.51
CA CYS A 84 11.70 -20.88 9.06
C CYS A 84 10.95 -19.59 8.70
N ALA A 85 10.12 -19.12 9.63
CA ALA A 85 9.33 -17.91 9.46
C ALA A 85 9.80 -16.85 10.45
N TYR A 86 10.09 -15.65 9.94
CA TYR A 86 10.61 -14.54 10.75
C TYR A 86 11.91 -14.88 11.50
N GLY A 87 12.73 -15.80 11.00
CA GLY A 87 13.97 -16.23 11.66
C GLY A 87 13.76 -17.15 12.86
N GLN A 88 12.58 -17.77 12.98
CA GLN A 88 12.27 -18.81 13.97
C GLN A 88 11.77 -20.08 13.27
N GLY A 89 12.21 -21.25 13.74
CA GLY A 89 11.90 -22.53 13.10
C GLY A 89 12.98 -23.56 13.32
N GLU A 90 12.63 -24.84 13.23
CA GLU A 90 13.57 -25.96 13.38
C GLU A 90 14.64 -25.95 12.27
N ASP A 91 14.29 -25.51 11.07
CA ASP A 91 15.18 -25.52 9.90
C ASP A 91 15.88 -24.17 9.64
N CYS A 92 15.76 -23.18 10.53
CA CYS A 92 16.45 -21.91 10.30
C CYS A 92 17.98 -22.11 10.26
N GLU A 93 18.53 -23.01 11.08
CA GLU A 93 19.97 -23.31 11.07
C GLU A 93 20.39 -24.02 9.78
N ASP A 94 19.61 -25.01 9.33
CA ASP A 94 19.85 -25.74 8.09
C ASP A 94 19.75 -24.83 6.86
N LEU A 95 18.73 -23.95 6.80
CA LEU A 95 18.58 -22.95 5.74
C LEU A 95 19.70 -21.91 5.71
N ALA A 96 20.41 -21.73 6.83
CA ALA A 96 21.58 -20.87 6.83
C ALA A 96 22.80 -21.57 6.23
N GLU A 97 22.82 -22.90 6.13
CA GLU A 97 23.93 -23.70 5.58
C GLU A 97 25.31 -23.30 6.16
N GLY A 98 25.35 -22.96 7.46
CA GLY A 98 26.55 -22.46 8.15
C GLY A 98 27.00 -21.04 7.75
N ASN A 99 26.21 -20.32 6.95
CA ASN A 99 26.49 -18.95 6.57
C ASN A 99 26.17 -17.98 7.71
N THR A 100 27.22 -17.38 8.29
CA THR A 100 27.12 -16.46 9.43
C THR A 100 26.30 -15.20 9.13
N TYR A 101 26.29 -14.73 7.88
CA TYR A 101 25.49 -13.57 7.48
C TYR A 101 24.00 -13.89 7.46
N ILE A 102 23.61 -15.08 6.97
CA ILE A 102 22.20 -15.51 6.96
C ILE A 102 21.69 -15.74 8.40
N GLN A 103 22.50 -16.35 9.26
CA GLN A 103 22.17 -16.51 10.69
C GLN A 103 21.95 -15.16 11.37
N GLU A 104 22.78 -14.15 11.07
CA GLU A 104 22.61 -12.81 11.60
C GLU A 104 21.32 -12.14 11.10
N LEU A 105 20.95 -12.34 9.84
CA LEU A 105 19.66 -11.86 9.30
C LEU A 105 18.47 -12.56 9.96
N GLN A 106 18.53 -13.86 10.16
CA GLN A 106 17.49 -14.62 10.87
C GLN A 106 17.35 -14.14 12.31
N ARG A 107 18.46 -13.92 13.03
CA ARG A 107 18.46 -13.37 14.39
C ARG A 107 17.85 -11.98 14.45
N LYS A 108 18.21 -11.09 13.51
CA LYS A 108 17.59 -9.76 13.40
C LYS A 108 16.11 -9.84 13.07
N SER A 109 15.71 -10.76 12.20
CA SER A 109 14.30 -10.98 11.88
C SER A 109 13.53 -11.47 13.11
N ALA A 110 14.10 -12.40 13.88
CA ALA A 110 13.47 -12.95 15.08
C ALA A 110 13.31 -11.88 16.16
N ALA A 111 14.33 -11.03 16.35
CA ALA A 111 14.28 -9.91 17.28
C ALA A 111 13.22 -8.85 16.92
N ASN A 112 12.90 -8.70 15.63
CA ASN A 112 11.92 -7.73 15.13
C ASN A 112 10.58 -8.37 14.72
N LYS A 113 10.36 -9.66 15.04
CA LYS A 113 9.19 -10.41 14.59
C LYS A 113 7.89 -9.70 14.95
N ASP A 114 7.72 -9.34 16.22
CA ASP A 114 6.46 -8.77 16.71
C ASP A 114 6.17 -7.40 16.09
N VAL A 115 7.21 -6.58 15.89
CA VAL A 115 7.09 -5.29 15.20
C VAL A 115 6.68 -5.50 13.75
N ASN A 116 7.33 -6.42 13.04
CA ASN A 116 7.03 -6.72 11.64
C ASN A 116 5.62 -7.29 11.45
N VAL A 117 5.17 -8.19 12.34
CA VAL A 117 3.82 -8.75 12.31
C VAL A 117 2.79 -7.66 12.54
N ARG A 118 2.97 -6.85 13.59
CA ARG A 118 2.08 -5.72 13.88
C ARG A 118 2.03 -4.71 12.73
N ASP A 119 3.16 -4.39 12.12
CA ASP A 119 3.22 -3.47 10.97
C ASP A 119 2.52 -4.06 9.74
N ALA A 120 2.64 -5.37 9.51
CA ALA A 120 1.93 -6.06 8.45
C ALA A 120 0.40 -6.07 8.67
N GLU A 121 -0.04 -6.33 9.89
CA GLU A 121 -1.46 -6.23 10.28
C GLU A 121 -1.99 -4.80 10.12
N ASN A 122 -1.23 -3.81 10.58
CA ASN A 122 -1.59 -2.41 10.44
C ASN A 122 -1.70 -1.98 8.96
N ALA A 123 -0.78 -2.44 8.12
CA ALA A 123 -0.83 -2.20 6.68
C ALA A 123 -2.05 -2.89 6.04
N TYR A 124 -2.39 -4.10 6.48
CA TYR A 124 -3.60 -4.80 6.05
C TYR A 124 -4.86 -4.03 6.43
N TYR A 125 -4.96 -3.53 7.67
CA TYR A 125 -6.12 -2.74 8.11
C TYR A 125 -6.25 -1.42 7.34
N ALA A 126 -5.15 -0.67 7.22
CA ALA A 126 -5.11 0.59 6.47
C ALA A 126 -5.53 0.43 5.00
N LYS A 127 -5.26 -0.73 4.39
CA LYS A 127 -5.62 -0.97 2.99
C LYS A 127 -7.07 -1.39 2.81
N ASN A 128 -7.59 -2.26 3.68
CA ASN A 128 -8.86 -2.95 3.43
C ASN A 128 -10.08 -2.29 4.07
N TYR A 129 -9.92 -1.57 5.19
CA TYR A 129 -11.05 -1.10 5.99
C TYR A 129 -11.44 0.38 5.88
N PRO A 130 -10.64 1.33 5.31
CA PRO A 130 -11.09 2.73 5.22
C PRO A 130 -12.45 2.89 4.54
N GLY A 131 -12.65 2.20 3.42
CA GLY A 131 -13.92 2.24 2.68
C GLY A 131 -15.10 1.71 3.47
N TRP A 132 -14.90 0.69 4.31
CA TRP A 132 -15.96 0.17 5.18
C TRP A 132 -16.38 1.21 6.22
N PHE A 133 -15.42 1.87 6.87
CA PHE A 133 -15.72 2.92 7.85
C PHE A 133 -16.37 4.15 7.22
N GLU A 134 -15.92 4.55 6.01
CA GLU A 134 -16.53 5.63 5.23
C GLU A 134 -18.04 5.39 5.02
N THR A 135 -18.47 4.14 4.78
CA THR A 135 -19.91 3.82 4.59
C THR A 135 -20.77 3.95 5.83
N VAL A 136 -20.19 3.83 7.03
CA VAL A 136 -20.91 3.95 8.31
C VAL A 136 -20.77 5.35 8.93
N GLY A 137 -20.26 6.33 8.16
CA GLY A 137 -20.07 7.71 8.63
C GLY A 137 -18.99 7.83 9.70
N LYS A 138 -17.95 6.99 9.62
CA LYS A 138 -16.81 7.03 10.53
C LYS A 138 -15.51 7.11 9.76
N THR A 139 -14.50 7.67 10.38
CA THR A 139 -13.17 7.80 9.79
C THR A 139 -12.14 7.07 10.64
N MET A 140 -11.37 6.19 10.00
CA MET A 140 -10.26 5.50 10.65
C MET A 140 -9.01 6.38 10.60
N ILE A 141 -8.38 6.62 11.76
CA ILE A 141 -7.18 7.45 11.93
C ILE A 141 -6.12 6.62 12.64
N ARG A 142 -4.89 6.62 12.13
CA ARG A 142 -3.76 5.95 12.77
C ARG A 142 -3.13 6.86 13.80
N LYS A 143 -2.83 6.37 15.00
CA LYS A 143 -2.03 7.11 15.98
C LYS A 143 -0.55 7.08 15.60
N GLU A 144 0.12 8.22 15.69
CA GLU A 144 1.57 8.29 15.43
C GLU A 144 2.39 7.63 16.54
N SER A 145 1.90 7.65 17.78
CA SER A 145 2.60 7.17 18.97
C SER A 145 2.82 5.66 19.00
N ASP A 146 1.79 4.86 18.70
CA ASP A 146 1.83 3.39 18.77
C ASP A 146 1.53 2.68 17.44
N GLY A 147 1.09 3.42 16.42
CA GLY A 147 0.68 2.89 15.13
C GLY A 147 -0.68 2.21 15.11
N SER A 148 -1.41 2.19 16.22
CA SER A 148 -2.77 1.65 16.30
C SER A 148 -3.78 2.52 15.56
N PHE A 149 -4.98 2.00 15.32
CA PHE A 149 -6.05 2.74 14.66
C PHE A 149 -7.16 3.09 15.65
N ILE A 150 -7.62 4.33 15.59
CA ILE A 150 -8.86 4.78 16.23
C ILE A 150 -9.90 5.07 15.16
N ILE A 151 -11.16 4.92 15.53
CA ILE A 151 -12.29 5.18 14.66
C ILE A 151 -13.05 6.35 15.28
N VAL A 152 -13.07 7.48 14.59
CA VAL A 152 -13.73 8.69 15.04
C VAL A 152 -14.97 8.97 14.19
N ASP A 153 -15.94 9.69 14.76
CA ASP A 153 -17.06 10.23 14.00
C ASP A 153 -16.67 11.54 13.29
N ASP A 154 -17.57 12.05 12.44
CA ASP A 154 -17.32 13.28 11.68
C ASP A 154 -17.18 14.53 12.57
N VAL A 155 -17.84 14.54 13.74
CA VAL A 155 -17.82 15.67 14.68
C VAL A 155 -16.47 15.74 15.40
N GLU A 156 -15.97 14.60 15.85
CA GLU A 156 -14.66 14.44 16.47
C GLU A 156 -13.55 14.68 15.44
N LEU A 157 -13.68 14.16 14.21
CA LEU A 157 -12.75 14.46 13.14
C LEU A 157 -12.64 15.96 12.87
N ALA A 158 -13.76 16.69 12.86
CA ALA A 158 -13.77 18.13 12.69
C ALA A 158 -13.04 18.85 13.84
N LYS A 159 -13.20 18.39 15.09
CA LYS A 159 -12.46 18.92 16.26
C LYS A 159 -10.96 18.67 16.12
N LEU A 160 -10.55 17.45 15.76
CA LEU A 160 -9.14 17.09 15.60
C LEU A 160 -8.48 17.89 14.46
N LYS A 161 -9.22 18.12 13.35
CA LYS A 161 -8.77 19.00 12.26
C LYS A 161 -8.65 20.46 12.70
N ALA A 162 -9.61 20.98 13.47
CA ALA A 162 -9.56 22.35 14.00
C ALA A 162 -8.38 22.56 14.96
N GLN A 163 -7.97 21.51 15.66
CA GLN A 163 -6.79 21.50 16.53
C GLN A 163 -5.46 21.25 15.78
N ASN A 164 -5.50 21.04 14.46
CA ASN A 164 -4.33 20.72 13.63
C ASN A 164 -3.58 19.45 14.08
N LEU A 165 -4.29 18.50 14.73
CA LEU A 165 -3.73 17.23 15.18
C LEU A 165 -3.78 16.15 14.09
N ILE A 166 -4.49 16.39 12.98
CA ILE A 166 -4.58 15.42 11.87
C ILE A 166 -3.53 15.74 10.80
N GLY A 167 -2.59 14.81 10.62
CA GLY A 167 -1.71 14.73 9.47
C GLY A 167 -2.20 13.73 8.42
N THR A 168 -1.56 13.74 7.26
CA THR A 168 -1.70 12.71 6.23
C THR A 168 -0.33 12.08 5.99
N VAL A 169 -0.26 10.74 6.01
CA VAL A 169 0.95 10.00 5.68
C VAL A 169 0.71 9.18 4.42
N GLN A 170 1.61 9.33 3.46
CA GLN A 170 1.58 8.51 2.25
C GLN A 170 2.13 7.12 2.58
N PRO A 171 1.39 6.05 2.25
CA PRO A 171 1.90 4.69 2.42
C PRO A 171 3.16 4.48 1.57
N ARG A 172 4.12 3.71 2.10
CA ARG A 172 5.37 3.37 1.42
C ARG A 172 5.53 1.87 1.32
N THR A 173 6.10 1.39 0.22
CA THR A 173 6.38 -0.03 -0.07
C THR A 173 7.89 -0.28 -0.17
N LEU A 174 8.26 -1.56 -0.31
CA LEU A 174 9.66 -2.02 -0.45
C LEU A 174 10.55 -1.55 0.71
N GLY A 175 10.09 -1.79 1.95
CA GLY A 175 10.82 -1.36 3.15
C GLY A 175 10.86 0.16 3.31
N GLY A 176 9.81 0.85 2.89
CA GLY A 176 9.70 2.30 3.03
C GLY A 176 10.49 3.11 2.01
N ARG A 177 11.01 2.51 0.93
CA ARG A 177 11.81 3.23 -0.08
C ARG A 177 10.94 3.97 -1.08
N VAL A 178 9.86 3.34 -1.53
CA VAL A 178 8.99 3.85 -2.60
C VAL A 178 7.65 4.28 -2.04
N VAL A 179 7.15 5.45 -2.46
CA VAL A 179 5.79 5.89 -2.12
C VAL A 179 4.80 5.11 -2.97
N ASP A 180 3.82 4.48 -2.33
CA ASP A 180 2.80 3.70 -3.02
C ASP A 180 1.63 4.60 -3.43
N MET A 181 1.70 5.11 -4.66
CA MET A 181 0.66 5.96 -5.25
C MET A 181 -0.66 5.22 -5.53
N THR A 182 -0.69 3.88 -5.38
CA THR A 182 -1.92 3.09 -5.59
C THR A 182 -2.82 3.07 -4.37
N GLN A 183 -2.29 3.44 -3.21
CA GLN A 183 -3.01 3.45 -1.94
C GLN A 183 -3.41 4.87 -1.56
N LYS A 184 -4.59 5.03 -0.94
CA LYS A 184 -5.03 6.33 -0.42
C LYS A 184 -4.10 6.77 0.73
N PRO A 185 -3.84 8.08 0.89
CA PRO A 185 -3.12 8.58 2.06
C PRO A 185 -3.86 8.23 3.35
N THR A 186 -3.14 7.82 4.38
CA THR A 186 -3.71 7.49 5.69
C THR A 186 -3.73 8.74 6.57
N LEU A 187 -4.85 9.00 7.25
CA LEU A 187 -4.92 10.05 8.27
C LEU A 187 -4.18 9.60 9.52
N VAL A 188 -3.32 10.47 10.06
CA VAL A 188 -2.50 10.19 11.23
C VAL A 188 -2.75 11.24 12.31
N LEU A 189 -3.00 10.79 13.53
CA LEU A 189 -3.09 11.66 14.71
C LEU A 189 -1.67 11.96 15.21
N ARG A 190 -1.28 13.23 15.07
CA ARG A 190 -0.07 13.82 15.64
C ARG A 190 -0.38 14.15 17.10
N GLU A 191 0.29 13.45 18.01
CA GLU A 191 0.19 13.68 19.46
C GLU A 191 1.37 14.54 19.95
#